data_AF-A0A1E5GH81-F1
#
_entry.id   AF-A0A1E5GH81-F1
#
_cell.length_a   1.000
_cell.length_b   1.000
_cell.length_c   1.000
_cell.angle_alpha   90.00
_cell.angle_beta   90.00
_cell.angle_gamma   90.00
#
_symmetry.space_group_name_H-M   'P 1'
#
loop_
_entity.id
_entity.type
_entity.pdbx_description
1 polymer ?
#
loop_
_entity_poly.entity_id
_entity_poly.type
_entity_poly.pdbx_seq_one_letter_code
_entity_poly.pdbx_strand_id
1 'polypeptide(L)'
;MNLGYARGNKLNQQFGFLEAYELEEIFSDVDHNYEILQDPESDYQRLLNYTEPGDCLVIAFLEVISRDYQQLLEFLNELEDLELDLVVLTSPELTLNDWREVLSWVNRNDQLLHPRLIKLKLKQEKNQNKETYSIFSRDSEAKKLYRDVMWQLVGKSKLRTIAKQKGVPVETIYRIQQEFKRVKLAVILAVCFFLAIATIKITENFSDNILIQIVVCVVSTLVILYNTLADSEQ
;
A
#
# COMPACT_ATOMS: atom_id res chain seq x y z
N MET A 1 36.89 12.46 24.00
CA MET A 1 36.17 12.46 25.29
C MET A 1 34.91 11.62 25.15
N ASN A 2 34.48 10.93 26.21
CA ASN A 2 33.22 10.16 26.18
C ASN A 2 32.14 10.92 26.96
N LEU A 3 31.11 11.39 26.28
CA LEU A 3 30.10 12.27 26.84
C LEU A 3 28.73 11.60 26.83
N GLY A 4 28.13 11.48 28.00
CA GLY A 4 26.84 10.84 28.19
C GLY A 4 25.68 11.78 27.90
N TYR A 5 24.64 11.29 27.22
CA TYR A 5 23.37 12.00 27.11
C TYR A 5 22.19 11.11 27.51
N ALA A 6 21.29 11.67 28.31
CA ALA A 6 20.06 11.01 28.76
C ALA A 6 18.85 11.94 28.64
N ARG A 7 17.68 11.39 28.30
CA ARG A 7 16.45 12.20 28.17
C ARG A 7 15.17 11.48 28.54
N GLY A 8 14.21 12.22 29.09
CA GLY A 8 12.81 11.80 29.21
C GLY A 8 12.52 10.96 30.46
N ASN A 9 11.54 10.05 30.38
CA ASN A 9 10.91 9.53 31.61
C ASN A 9 11.68 8.39 32.28
N LYS A 10 12.71 7.87 31.58
CA LYS A 10 13.48 6.71 32.02
C LYS A 10 14.92 7.09 32.37
N LEU A 11 15.14 8.31 32.90
CA LEU A 11 16.48 8.80 33.24
C LEU A 11 17.22 7.86 34.19
N ASN A 12 16.60 7.39 35.28
CA ASN A 12 17.24 6.46 36.21
C ASN A 12 17.72 5.17 35.53
N GLN A 13 16.96 4.66 34.56
CA GLN A 13 17.37 3.48 33.80
C GLN A 13 18.55 3.81 32.87
N GLN A 14 18.51 4.97 32.20
CA GLN A 14 19.58 5.42 31.31
C GLN A 14 20.88 5.69 32.07
N PHE A 15 20.81 6.39 33.20
CA PHE A 15 21.95 6.61 34.08
C PHE A 15 22.56 5.30 34.55
N GLY A 16 21.75 4.28 34.88
CA GLY A 16 22.28 2.95 35.21
C GLY A 16 23.12 2.30 34.10
N PHE A 17 22.86 2.61 32.83
CA PHE A 17 23.73 2.17 31.72
C PHE A 17 24.94 3.08 31.54
N LEU A 18 24.74 4.40 31.61
CA LEU A 18 25.78 5.41 31.40
C LEU A 18 26.85 5.35 32.50
N GLU A 19 26.46 5.24 33.77
CA GLU A 19 27.37 5.12 34.92
C GLU A 19 28.22 3.84 34.88
N ALA A 20 27.75 2.80 34.16
CA ALA A 20 28.52 1.57 33.96
C ALA A 20 29.57 1.70 32.83
N TYR A 21 29.57 2.82 32.11
CA TYR A 21 30.51 3.13 31.03
C TYR A 21 31.51 4.21 31.49
N GLU A 22 32.69 4.23 30.87
CA GLU A 22 33.72 5.23 31.18
C GLU A 22 33.37 6.57 30.50
N LEU A 23 32.63 7.41 31.22
CA LEU A 23 32.18 8.74 30.81
C LEU A 23 32.89 9.83 31.62
N GLU A 24 33.14 10.96 30.98
CA GLU A 24 33.73 12.14 31.64
C GLU A 24 32.65 13.08 32.19
N GLU A 25 31.56 13.27 31.44
CA GLU A 25 30.45 14.14 31.83
C GLU A 25 29.12 13.55 31.31
N ILE A 26 28.01 13.82 32.01
CA ILE A 26 26.67 13.40 31.59
C ILE A 26 25.73 14.60 31.57
N PHE A 27 25.06 14.80 30.43
CA PHE A 27 24.05 15.83 30.21
C PHE A 27 22.66 15.22 30.18
N SER A 28 21.63 15.93 30.66
CA SER A 28 20.29 15.35 30.67
C SER A 28 19.14 16.34 30.57
N ASP A 29 18.18 16.04 29.69
CA ASP A 29 16.93 16.79 29.57
C ASP A 29 15.76 16.02 30.19
N VAL A 30 15.00 16.69 31.05
CA VAL A 30 13.78 16.11 31.68
C VAL A 30 12.55 16.24 30.76
N ASP A 31 12.59 17.17 29.79
CA ASP A 31 11.48 17.40 28.88
C ASP A 31 11.24 16.20 27.96
N HIS A 32 9.96 15.95 27.68
CA HIS A 32 9.46 14.83 26.89
C HIS A 32 9.26 15.22 25.41
N ASN A 33 9.25 16.52 25.11
CA ASN A 33 9.04 16.99 23.75
C ASN A 33 10.34 16.86 22.94
N TYR A 34 10.25 16.30 21.74
CA TYR A 34 11.42 16.14 20.85
C TYR A 34 12.02 17.48 20.42
N GLU A 35 11.20 18.54 20.44
CA GLU A 35 11.62 19.91 20.18
C GLU A 35 12.69 20.42 21.16
N ILE A 36 12.87 19.80 22.33
CA ILE A 36 13.91 20.18 23.30
C ILE A 36 15.32 20.07 22.71
N LEU A 37 15.55 19.19 21.73
CA LEU A 37 16.85 19.08 21.06
C LEU A 37 17.19 20.33 20.22
N GLN A 38 16.18 21.15 19.88
CA GLN A 38 16.37 22.42 19.19
C GLN A 38 16.28 23.62 20.13
N ASP A 39 16.00 23.40 21.42
CA ASP A 39 15.96 24.47 22.41
C ASP A 39 17.41 24.90 22.72
N PRO A 40 17.79 26.17 22.49
CA PRO A 40 19.13 26.66 22.78
C PRO A 40 19.53 26.52 24.25
N GLU A 41 18.56 26.46 25.17
CA GLU A 41 18.79 26.32 26.62
C GLU A 41 18.81 24.86 27.08
N SER A 42 18.64 23.89 26.17
CA SER A 42 18.66 22.46 26.50
C SER A 42 20.03 21.96 26.91
N ASP A 43 20.04 20.90 27.73
CA ASP A 43 21.27 20.21 28.09
C ASP A 43 21.89 19.50 26.87
N TYR A 44 21.08 19.12 25.88
CA TYR A 44 21.58 18.66 24.58
C TYR A 44 22.41 19.73 23.86
N GLN A 45 21.91 20.97 23.75
CA GLN A 45 22.67 22.04 23.10
C GLN A 45 23.93 22.39 23.90
N ARG A 46 23.87 22.33 25.23
CA ARG A 46 25.04 22.49 26.10
C ARG A 46 26.08 21.40 25.86
N LEU A 47 25.65 20.15 25.64
CA LEU A 47 26.53 19.05 25.25
C LEU A 47 27.21 19.36 23.92
N LEU A 48 26.48 19.74 22.88
CA LEU A 48 27.05 20.05 21.57
C LEU A 48 28.03 21.24 21.61
N ASN A 49 27.79 22.21 22.50
CA ASN A 49 28.72 23.32 22.71
C ASN A 49 29.97 22.92 23.53
N TYR A 50 29.90 21.82 24.27
CA TYR A 50 30.98 21.30 25.09
C TYR A 50 31.88 20.31 24.32
N THR A 51 31.33 19.61 23.34
CA THR A 51 32.04 18.64 22.51
C THR A 51 33.12 19.29 21.63
N GLU A 52 34.23 18.58 21.45
CA GLU A 52 35.28 18.89 20.47
C GLU A 52 35.33 17.82 19.36
N PRO A 53 35.85 18.16 18.16
CA PRO A 53 36.07 17.17 17.10
C PRO A 53 36.87 15.95 17.59
N GLY A 54 36.38 14.75 17.31
CA GLY A 54 36.95 13.48 17.76
C GLY A 54 36.39 12.97 19.11
N ASP A 55 35.46 13.68 19.73
CA ASP A 55 34.72 13.20 20.88
C ASP A 55 33.66 12.17 20.51
N CYS A 56 33.22 11.39 21.51
CA CYS A 56 32.23 10.36 21.37
C CYS A 56 31.00 10.67 22.23
N LEU A 57 29.85 10.74 21.57
CA LEU A 57 28.55 10.82 22.22
C LEU A 57 28.08 9.41 22.60
N VAL A 58 27.79 9.22 23.87
CA VAL A 58 27.33 7.95 24.44
C VAL A 58 25.89 8.07 24.91
N ILE A 59 25.02 7.23 24.36
CA ILE A 59 23.60 7.16 24.75
C ILE A 59 23.20 5.74 25.13
N ALA A 60 22.26 5.62 26.05
CA ALA A 60 21.77 4.29 26.44
C ALA A 60 20.95 3.64 25.30
N PHE A 61 20.04 4.38 24.66
CA PHE A 61 19.15 3.89 23.62
C PHE A 61 19.00 4.94 22.51
N LEU A 62 18.79 4.53 21.25
CA LEU A 62 18.47 5.48 20.16
C LEU A 62 17.21 6.31 20.43
N GLU A 63 16.23 5.74 21.15
CA GLU A 63 15.00 6.44 21.51
C GLU A 63 15.22 7.68 22.39
N VAL A 64 16.42 7.81 22.99
CA VAL A 64 16.84 9.02 23.70
C VAL A 64 16.87 10.21 22.76
N ILE A 65 17.18 10.02 21.48
CA ILE A 65 17.19 11.05 20.44
C ILE A 65 15.85 11.09 19.69
N SER A 66 15.46 9.99 19.06
CA SER A 66 14.16 9.90 18.39
C SER A 66 13.73 8.45 18.14
N ARG A 67 12.42 8.26 17.99
CA ARG A 67 11.85 7.03 17.44
C ARG A 67 11.58 7.14 15.94
N ASP A 68 11.70 8.34 15.39
CA ASP A 68 11.57 8.60 13.97
C ASP A 68 12.91 8.38 13.27
N TYR A 69 12.94 7.43 12.34
CA TYR A 69 14.14 7.10 11.59
C TYR A 69 14.67 8.27 10.73
N GLN A 70 13.80 9.19 10.27
CA GLN A 70 14.24 10.38 9.55
C GLN A 70 14.99 11.34 10.47
N GLN A 71 14.47 11.58 11.67
CA GLN A 71 15.13 12.43 12.66
C GLN A 71 16.45 11.81 13.15
N LEU A 72 16.50 10.48 13.31
CA LEU A 72 17.76 9.79 13.63
C LEU A 72 18.79 9.94 12.51
N LEU A 73 18.39 9.92 11.24
CA LEU A 73 19.30 10.17 10.12
C LEU A 73 19.83 11.60 10.08
N GLU A 74 18.99 12.59 10.44
CA GLU A 74 19.40 13.99 10.59
C GLU A 74 20.39 14.16 11.75
N PHE A 75 20.12 13.55 12.90
CA PHE A 75 21.03 13.50 14.03
C PHE A 75 22.40 12.89 13.66
N LEU A 76 22.44 11.80 12.90
CA LEU A 76 23.72 11.23 12.46
C LEU A 76 24.49 12.17 11.52
N ASN A 77 23.81 13.00 10.72
CA ASN A 77 24.47 14.03 9.93
C ASN A 77 25.07 15.12 10.81
N GLU A 78 24.33 15.56 11.84
CA GLU A 78 24.82 16.56 12.80
C GLU A 78 26.09 16.07 13.50
N LEU A 79 26.13 14.81 13.95
CA LEU A 79 27.33 14.23 14.55
C LEU A 79 28.50 14.17 13.55
N GLU A 80 28.25 13.77 12.31
CA GLU A 80 29.29 13.72 11.27
C GLU A 80 29.84 15.12 10.95
N ASP A 81 28.98 16.14 10.87
CA ASP A 81 29.36 17.53 10.64
C ASP A 81 30.19 18.11 11.80
N LEU A 82 29.96 17.62 13.02
CA LEU A 82 30.72 17.97 14.23
C LEU A 82 31.95 17.08 14.46
N GLU A 83 32.22 16.12 13.57
CA GLU A 83 33.29 15.13 13.69
C GLU A 83 33.19 14.30 15.00
N LEU A 84 31.97 13.95 15.42
CA LEU A 84 31.67 13.18 16.62
C LEU A 84 31.33 11.72 16.29
N ASP A 85 31.79 10.80 17.14
CA ASP A 85 31.39 9.40 17.09
C ASP A 85 30.16 9.13 17.97
N LEU A 86 29.46 8.03 17.70
CA LEU A 86 28.27 7.61 18.45
C LEU A 86 28.42 6.20 19.02
N VAL A 87 28.18 6.06 20.32
CA VAL A 87 28.02 4.77 21.00
C VAL A 87 26.61 4.65 21.56
N VAL A 88 25.92 3.56 21.19
CA VAL A 88 24.61 3.21 21.73
C VAL A 88 24.76 1.95 22.59
N LEU A 89 24.74 2.11 23.91
CA LEU A 89 25.09 1.05 24.86
C LEU A 89 24.21 -0.20 24.79
N THR A 90 22.99 -0.08 24.27
CA THR A 90 22.04 -1.20 24.13
C THR A 90 22.06 -1.86 22.75
N SER A 91 22.99 -1.46 21.88
CA SER A 91 23.13 -1.98 20.52
C SER A 91 24.54 -2.52 20.27
N PRO A 92 24.75 -3.33 19.21
CA PRO A 92 26.09 -3.70 18.78
C PRO A 92 26.95 -2.46 18.50
N GLU A 93 28.27 -2.62 18.58
CA GLU A 93 29.22 -1.59 18.15
C GLU A 93 29.06 -1.36 16.64
N LEU A 94 28.56 -0.19 16.28
CA LEU A 94 28.26 0.22 14.91
C LEU A 94 28.83 1.61 14.69
N THR A 95 29.46 1.82 13.53
CA THR A 95 29.91 3.15 13.11
C THR A 95 28.73 4.02 12.68
N LEU A 96 28.94 5.34 12.54
CA LEU A 96 27.91 6.24 11.99
C LEU A 96 27.42 5.78 10.61
N ASN A 97 28.33 5.26 9.77
CA ASN A 97 27.97 4.72 8.45
C ASN A 97 27.11 3.45 8.56
N ASP A 98 27.44 2.54 9.47
CA ASP A 98 26.62 1.33 9.69
C ASP A 98 25.20 1.72 10.16
N TRP A 99 25.11 2.67 11.10
CA TRP A 99 23.83 3.20 11.55
C TRP A 99 23.03 3.82 10.41
N ARG A 100 23.67 4.60 9.55
CA ARG A 100 23.05 5.22 8.38
C ARG A 100 22.52 4.19 7.39
N GLU A 101 23.28 3.13 7.12
CA GLU A 101 22.83 2.03 6.26
C GLU A 101 21.61 1.33 6.86
N VAL A 102 21.65 0.96 8.14
CA VAL A 102 20.54 0.30 8.83
C VAL A 102 19.30 1.18 8.85
N LEU A 103 19.41 2.43 9.30
CA LEU A 103 18.27 3.34 9.41
C LEU A 103 17.69 3.72 8.06
N SER A 104 18.53 3.94 7.04
CA SER A 104 18.05 4.23 5.69
C SER A 104 17.35 3.02 5.06
N TRP A 105 17.86 1.80 5.31
CA TRP A 105 17.19 0.57 4.91
C TRP A 105 15.85 0.43 5.61
N VAL A 106 15.80 0.61 6.93
CA VAL A 106 14.55 0.54 7.71
C VAL A 106 13.56 1.59 7.20
N ASN A 107 13.95 2.85 7.03
CA ASN A 107 13.07 3.91 6.55
C ASN A 107 12.50 3.62 5.15
N ARG A 108 13.32 3.11 4.23
CA ARG A 108 12.85 2.69 2.88
C ARG A 108 11.90 1.49 2.94
N ASN A 109 12.07 0.63 3.94
CA ASN A 109 11.30 -0.60 4.13
C ASN A 109 10.26 -0.51 5.25
N ASP A 110 9.99 0.68 5.79
CA ASP A 110 9.06 0.88 6.91
C ASP A 110 7.66 0.33 6.59
N GLN A 111 7.30 0.39 5.29
CA GLN A 111 6.10 -0.24 4.75
C GLN A 111 6.08 -1.76 4.93
N LEU A 112 7.20 -2.47 4.76
CA LEU A 112 7.31 -3.92 4.93
C LEU A 112 7.19 -4.34 6.40
N LEU A 113 7.60 -3.47 7.33
CA LEU A 113 7.51 -3.68 8.77
C LEU A 113 6.11 -3.44 9.33
N HIS A 114 5.24 -2.78 8.54
CA HIS A 114 3.86 -2.48 8.93
C HIS A 114 2.82 -3.11 7.97
N PRO A 115 2.48 -4.40 8.15
CA PRO A 115 1.51 -5.12 7.31
C PRO A 115 0.14 -4.44 7.16
N ARG A 116 -0.25 -3.59 8.11
CA ARG A 116 -1.50 -2.80 8.03
C ARG A 116 -1.42 -1.66 7.02
N LEU A 117 -0.28 -0.97 6.92
CA LEU A 117 -0.06 0.10 5.95
C LEU A 117 0.03 -0.47 4.53
N ILE A 118 0.67 -1.64 4.36
CA ILE A 118 0.65 -2.42 3.11
C ILE A 118 -0.79 -2.70 2.68
N LYS A 119 -1.66 -3.17 3.59
CA LYS A 119 -3.07 -3.46 3.26
C LYS A 119 -3.86 -2.22 2.86
N LEU A 120 -3.58 -1.06 3.44
CA LEU A 120 -4.24 0.21 3.11
C LEU A 120 -3.81 0.72 1.73
N LYS A 121 -2.50 0.69 1.44
CA LYS A 121 -1.95 1.07 0.14
C LYS A 121 -2.35 0.09 -0.96
N LEU A 122 -2.31 -1.22 -0.70
CA LEU A 122 -2.83 -2.24 -1.62
C LEU A 122 -4.33 -2.07 -1.89
N LYS A 123 -5.13 -1.60 -0.92
CA LYS A 123 -6.55 -1.27 -1.16
C LYS A 123 -6.70 -0.03 -2.05
N GLN A 124 -5.88 1.00 -1.85
CA GLN A 124 -5.85 2.20 -2.71
C GLN A 124 -5.37 1.86 -4.13
N GLU A 125 -4.26 1.14 -4.26
CA GLU A 125 -3.74 0.66 -5.53
C GLU A 125 -4.69 -0.33 -6.21
N LYS A 126 -5.37 -1.22 -5.47
CA LYS A 126 -6.40 -2.10 -6.04
C LYS A 126 -7.61 -1.32 -6.54
N ASN A 127 -7.92 -0.17 -5.97
CA ASN A 127 -8.94 0.74 -6.49
C ASN A 127 -8.44 1.53 -7.71
N GLN A 128 -7.18 1.97 -7.76
CA GLN A 128 -6.59 2.57 -8.97
C GLN A 128 -6.43 1.57 -10.11
N ASN A 129 -6.01 0.33 -9.80
CA ASN A 129 -5.74 -0.73 -10.76
C ASN A 129 -7.04 -1.41 -11.28
N LYS A 130 -8.20 -1.16 -10.63
CA LYS A 130 -9.52 -1.46 -11.22
C LYS A 130 -9.76 -0.64 -12.49
N GLU A 131 -9.23 0.58 -12.58
CA GLU A 131 -9.42 1.46 -13.73
C GLU A 131 -8.40 1.20 -14.85
N THR A 132 -7.24 0.61 -14.51
CA THR A 132 -6.13 0.41 -15.46
C THR A 132 -6.51 -0.49 -16.64
N TYR A 133 -7.20 -1.62 -16.42
CA TYR A 133 -7.57 -2.56 -17.49
C TYR A 133 -9.08 -2.76 -17.54
N SER A 134 -9.77 -1.77 -18.10
CA SER A 134 -11.22 -1.78 -18.30
C SER A 134 -11.59 -1.28 -19.70
N ILE A 135 -12.85 -1.45 -20.11
CA ILE A 135 -13.39 -0.88 -21.36
C ILE A 135 -13.16 0.64 -21.45
N PHE A 136 -13.10 1.30 -20.29
CA PHE A 136 -13.00 2.75 -20.13
C PHE A 136 -11.59 3.22 -19.72
N SER A 137 -10.57 2.37 -19.82
CA SER A 137 -9.19 2.78 -19.49
C SER A 137 -8.75 3.96 -20.37
N ARG A 138 -8.17 4.99 -19.73
CA ARG A 138 -7.60 6.16 -20.45
C ARG A 138 -6.34 5.79 -21.23
N ASP A 139 -5.58 4.81 -20.76
CA ASP A 139 -4.39 4.31 -21.44
C ASP A 139 -4.74 3.47 -22.68
N SER A 140 -4.11 3.82 -23.80
CA SER A 140 -4.28 3.19 -25.10
C SER A 140 -3.73 1.77 -25.15
N GLU A 141 -2.64 1.49 -24.40
CA GLU A 141 -2.01 0.18 -24.36
C GLU A 141 -2.84 -0.80 -23.53
N ALA A 142 -3.27 -0.38 -22.34
CA ALA A 142 -4.18 -1.16 -21.52
C ALA A 142 -5.52 -1.45 -22.20
N LYS A 143 -6.05 -0.51 -23.01
CA LYS A 143 -7.27 -0.72 -23.80
C LYS A 143 -7.09 -1.73 -24.94
N LYS A 144 -5.89 -1.79 -25.54
CA LYS A 144 -5.54 -2.78 -26.55
C LYS A 144 -5.41 -4.17 -25.90
N LEU A 145 -4.70 -4.25 -24.78
CA LEU A 145 -4.57 -5.49 -24.01
C LEU A 145 -5.94 -6.05 -23.61
N TYR A 146 -6.82 -5.21 -23.06
CA TYR A 146 -8.17 -5.61 -22.67
C TYR A 146 -8.93 -6.24 -23.84
N ARG A 147 -8.93 -5.60 -25.02
CA ARG A 147 -9.60 -6.11 -26.23
C ARG A 147 -9.01 -7.42 -26.71
N ASP A 148 -7.70 -7.56 -26.70
CA ASP A 148 -7.02 -8.79 -27.11
C ASP A 148 -7.36 -9.96 -26.17
N VAL A 149 -7.33 -9.72 -24.86
CA VAL A 149 -7.70 -10.71 -23.85
C VAL A 149 -9.16 -11.12 -24.02
N MET A 150 -10.06 -10.16 -24.26
CA MET A 150 -11.48 -10.43 -24.53
C MET A 150 -11.67 -11.32 -25.75
N TRP A 151 -10.99 -11.04 -26.86
CA TRP A 151 -11.05 -11.88 -28.06
C TRP A 151 -10.59 -13.32 -27.79
N GLN A 152 -9.52 -13.50 -27.02
CA GLN A 152 -9.03 -14.83 -26.65
C GLN A 152 -9.98 -15.57 -25.70
N LEU A 153 -10.65 -14.84 -24.80
CA LEU A 153 -11.68 -15.40 -23.91
C LEU A 153 -12.93 -15.82 -24.69
N VAL A 154 -13.35 -15.07 -25.71
CA VAL A 154 -14.42 -15.46 -26.65
C VAL A 154 -14.03 -16.75 -27.38
N GLY A 155 -12.77 -16.86 -27.82
CA GLY A 155 -12.21 -18.08 -28.41
C GLY A 155 -12.01 -19.25 -27.43
N LYS A 156 -12.59 -19.20 -26.22
CA LYS A 156 -12.49 -20.22 -25.14
C LYS A 156 -11.03 -20.61 -24.79
N SER A 157 -10.08 -19.69 -24.95
CA SER A 157 -8.67 -19.95 -24.61
C SER A 157 -8.46 -20.06 -23.10
N LYS A 158 -7.55 -20.94 -22.66
CA LYS A 158 -7.25 -21.13 -21.23
C LYS A 158 -6.58 -19.89 -20.63
N LEU A 159 -7.07 -19.42 -19.48
CA LEU A 159 -6.59 -18.21 -18.79
C LEU A 159 -5.06 -18.15 -18.62
N ARG A 160 -4.46 -19.27 -18.21
CA ARG A 160 -3.00 -19.36 -18.00
C ARG A 160 -2.19 -19.20 -19.30
N THR A 161 -2.77 -19.57 -20.44
CA THR A 161 -2.14 -19.42 -21.76
C THR A 161 -2.17 -17.95 -22.19
N ILE A 162 -3.32 -17.30 -22.00
CA ILE A 162 -3.51 -15.86 -22.25
C ILE A 162 -2.53 -15.03 -21.41
N ALA A 163 -2.46 -15.31 -20.11
CA ALA A 163 -1.57 -14.64 -19.16
C ALA A 163 -0.09 -14.73 -19.59
N LYS A 164 0.35 -15.94 -19.97
CA LYS A 164 1.73 -16.18 -20.44
C LYS A 164 2.02 -15.47 -21.76
N GLN A 165 1.08 -15.47 -22.71
CA GLN A 165 1.27 -14.82 -24.01
C GLN A 165 1.30 -13.29 -23.91
N LYS A 166 0.50 -12.73 -23.01
CA LYS A 166 0.37 -11.28 -22.84
C LYS A 166 1.28 -10.69 -21.76
N GLY A 167 2.05 -11.54 -21.06
CA GLY A 167 2.99 -11.09 -20.03
C GLY A 167 2.31 -10.46 -18.82
N VAL A 168 1.07 -10.86 -18.49
CA VAL A 168 0.30 -10.30 -17.37
C VAL A 168 -0.09 -11.36 -16.35
N PRO A 169 -0.28 -10.98 -15.07
CA PRO A 169 -0.70 -11.92 -14.04
C PRO A 169 -2.02 -12.63 -14.38
N VAL A 170 -2.17 -13.88 -13.95
CA VAL A 170 -3.39 -14.69 -14.20
C VAL A 170 -4.61 -14.05 -13.54
N GLU A 171 -4.40 -13.39 -12.40
CA GLU A 171 -5.41 -12.64 -11.66
C GLU A 171 -6.02 -11.52 -12.52
N THR A 172 -5.20 -10.84 -13.33
CA THR A 172 -5.65 -9.79 -14.24
C THR A 172 -6.57 -10.36 -15.32
N ILE A 173 -6.20 -11.50 -15.91
CA ILE A 173 -7.01 -12.19 -16.93
C ILE A 173 -8.33 -12.69 -16.32
N TYR A 174 -8.29 -13.26 -15.11
CA TYR A 174 -9.48 -13.71 -14.40
C TYR A 174 -10.45 -12.57 -14.10
N ARG A 175 -9.93 -11.40 -13.71
CA ARG A 175 -10.74 -10.20 -13.50
C ARG A 175 -11.43 -9.75 -14.78
N ILE A 176 -10.69 -9.66 -15.90
CA ILE A 176 -11.26 -9.30 -17.21
C ILE A 176 -12.35 -10.29 -17.62
N GLN A 177 -12.15 -11.60 -17.39
CA GLN A 177 -13.17 -12.61 -17.66
C GLN A 177 -14.44 -12.41 -16.82
N GLN A 178 -14.30 -12.07 -15.54
CA GLN A 178 -15.45 -11.83 -14.67
C GLN A 178 -16.24 -10.59 -15.08
N GLU A 179 -15.54 -9.51 -15.46
CA GLU A 179 -16.17 -8.31 -16.03
C GLU A 179 -16.89 -8.63 -17.34
N PHE A 180 -16.26 -9.39 -18.22
CA PHE A 180 -16.87 -9.83 -19.48
C PHE A 180 -18.16 -10.61 -19.25
N LYS A 181 -18.16 -11.57 -18.31
CA LYS A 181 -19.37 -12.34 -17.97
C LYS A 181 -20.51 -11.44 -17.50
N ARG A 182 -20.21 -10.41 -16.69
CA ARG A 182 -21.21 -9.44 -16.22
C ARG A 182 -21.76 -8.60 -17.38
N VAL A 183 -20.90 -8.13 -18.27
CA VAL A 183 -21.31 -7.37 -19.47
C VAL A 183 -22.15 -8.24 -20.40
N LYS A 184 -21.73 -9.48 -20.68
CA LYS A 184 -22.50 -10.45 -21.48
C LYS A 184 -23.90 -10.65 -20.91
N LEU A 185 -24.00 -10.85 -19.60
CA LEU A 185 -25.28 -11.03 -18.91
C LEU A 185 -26.15 -9.76 -18.98
N ALA A 186 -25.56 -8.58 -18.79
CA ALA A 186 -26.28 -7.32 -18.93
C ALA A 186 -26.79 -7.08 -20.36
N VAL A 187 -25.99 -7.42 -21.39
CA VAL A 187 -26.41 -7.33 -22.80
C VAL A 187 -27.55 -8.30 -23.09
N ILE A 188 -27.46 -9.55 -22.62
CA ILE A 188 -28.55 -10.53 -22.76
C ILE A 188 -29.82 -9.99 -22.11
N LEU A 189 -29.75 -9.49 -20.88
CA LEU A 189 -30.90 -8.91 -20.19
C LEU A 189 -31.50 -7.71 -20.95
N ALA A 190 -30.65 -6.84 -21.50
CA ALA A 190 -31.11 -5.70 -22.30
C ALA A 190 -31.81 -6.16 -23.58
N VAL A 191 -31.26 -7.14 -24.30
CA VAL A 191 -31.89 -7.72 -25.51
C VAL A 191 -33.22 -8.38 -25.16
N CYS A 192 -33.30 -9.15 -24.07
CA CYS A 192 -34.55 -9.74 -23.59
C CYS A 192 -35.60 -8.65 -23.28
N PHE A 193 -35.18 -7.56 -22.64
CA PHE A 193 -36.06 -6.43 -22.32
C PHE A 193 -36.61 -5.76 -23.59
N PHE A 194 -35.76 -5.50 -24.59
CA PHE A 194 -36.21 -4.95 -25.87
C PHE A 194 -37.12 -5.91 -26.65
N LEU A 195 -36.83 -7.22 -26.63
CA LEU A 195 -37.69 -8.24 -27.23
C LEU A 195 -39.06 -8.28 -26.55
N ALA A 196 -39.11 -8.20 -25.21
CA ALA A 196 -40.37 -8.13 -24.47
C ALA A 196 -41.20 -6.89 -24.84
N ILE A 197 -40.56 -5.72 -24.99
CA ILE A 197 -41.26 -4.51 -25.45
C ILE A 197 -41.79 -4.68 -26.88
N ALA A 198 -41.00 -5.26 -27.77
CA ALA A 198 -41.39 -5.50 -29.15
C ALA A 198 -42.54 -6.51 -29.25
N THR A 199 -42.52 -7.60 -28.48
CA THR A 199 -43.61 -8.59 -28.46
C THR A 199 -44.89 -7.99 -27.89
N ILE A 200 -44.82 -7.16 -26.85
CA ILE A 200 -45.98 -6.43 -26.33
C ILE A 200 -46.58 -5.53 -27.43
N LYS A 201 -45.77 -4.70 -28.08
CA LYS A 201 -46.24 -3.81 -29.16
C LYS A 201 -46.82 -4.56 -30.36
N ILE A 202 -46.22 -5.68 -30.75
CA ILE A 202 -46.74 -6.50 -31.85
C ILE A 202 -48.09 -7.09 -31.44
N THR A 203 -48.21 -7.63 -30.22
CA THR A 203 -49.45 -8.29 -29.79
C THR A 203 -50.60 -7.28 -29.58
N GLU A 204 -50.29 -6.06 -29.13
CA GLU A 204 -51.24 -4.93 -29.09
C GLU A 204 -51.84 -4.64 -30.48
N ASN A 205 -51.04 -4.85 -31.55
CA ASN A 205 -51.47 -4.64 -32.93
C ASN A 205 -52.29 -5.81 -33.51
N PHE A 206 -52.28 -7.00 -32.89
CA PHE A 206 -52.91 -8.23 -33.39
C PHE A 206 -54.08 -8.75 -32.53
N SER A 207 -54.17 -8.39 -31.24
CA SER A 207 -55.21 -8.89 -30.34
C SER A 207 -55.47 -7.96 -29.15
N ASP A 208 -56.72 -7.54 -28.95
CA ASP A 208 -57.18 -6.75 -27.78
C ASP A 208 -57.20 -7.55 -26.47
N ASN A 209 -56.95 -8.86 -26.51
CA ASN A 209 -57.08 -9.73 -25.34
C ASN A 209 -55.79 -9.79 -24.52
N ILE A 210 -55.71 -8.93 -23.50
CA ILE A 210 -54.57 -8.74 -22.58
C ILE A 210 -54.00 -10.06 -22.03
N LEU A 211 -54.86 -11.06 -21.75
CA LEU A 211 -54.42 -12.36 -21.21
C LEU A 211 -53.53 -13.15 -22.18
N ILE A 212 -53.83 -13.11 -23.48
CA ILE A 212 -53.04 -13.82 -24.50
C ILE A 212 -51.68 -13.14 -24.66
N GLN A 213 -51.62 -11.80 -24.55
CA GLN A 213 -50.38 -11.03 -24.63
C GLN A 213 -49.42 -11.37 -23.48
N ILE A 214 -49.94 -11.47 -22.25
CA ILE A 214 -49.16 -11.83 -21.06
C ILE A 214 -48.58 -13.25 -21.21
N VAL A 215 -49.40 -14.21 -21.64
CA VAL A 215 -48.97 -15.61 -21.80
C VAL A 215 -47.86 -15.74 -22.85
N VAL A 216 -48.00 -15.09 -24.01
CA VAL A 216 -46.98 -15.13 -25.07
C VAL A 216 -45.67 -14.46 -24.59
N CYS A 217 -45.75 -13.35 -23.87
CA CYS A 217 -44.59 -12.67 -23.32
C CYS A 217 -43.84 -13.53 -22.28
N VAL A 218 -44.56 -14.16 -21.35
CA VAL A 218 -43.99 -15.05 -20.33
C VAL A 218 -43.36 -16.30 -20.95
N VAL A 219 -44.02 -16.93 -21.93
CA VAL A 219 -43.47 -18.13 -22.60
C VAL A 219 -42.22 -17.77 -23.40
N SER A 220 -42.23 -16.66 -24.14
CA SER A 220 -41.07 -16.22 -24.92
C SER A 220 -39.86 -15.87 -24.03
N THR A 221 -40.09 -15.18 -22.91
CA THR A 221 -39.02 -14.86 -21.95
C THR A 221 -38.47 -16.10 -21.27
N LEU A 222 -39.31 -17.07 -20.89
CA LEU A 222 -38.86 -18.36 -20.33
C LEU A 222 -38.01 -19.17 -21.31
N VAL A 223 -38.39 -19.23 -22.59
CA VAL A 223 -37.63 -19.94 -23.63
C VAL A 223 -36.27 -19.29 -23.87
N ILE A 224 -36.21 -17.95 -23.90
CA ILE A 224 -34.95 -17.22 -24.05
C ILE A 224 -34.06 -17.46 -22.82
N LEU A 225 -34.63 -17.37 -21.61
CA LEU A 225 -33.87 -17.60 -20.37
C LEU A 225 -33.29 -19.01 -20.33
N TYR A 226 -34.09 -20.02 -20.68
CA TYR A 226 -33.65 -21.41 -20.74
C TYR A 226 -32.49 -21.62 -21.72
N ASN A 227 -32.60 -21.11 -22.95
CA ASN A 227 -31.53 -21.23 -23.95
C ASN A 227 -30.25 -20.49 -23.52
N THR A 228 -30.38 -19.32 -22.87
CA THR A 228 -29.20 -18.57 -22.40
C THR A 228 -28.50 -19.22 -21.22
N LEU A 229 -29.24 -19.92 -20.35
CA LEU A 229 -28.69 -20.66 -19.22
C LEU A 229 -28.02 -21.96 -19.67
N ALA A 230 -28.65 -22.71 -20.57
CA ALA A 230 -28.09 -23.96 -21.11
C ALA A 230 -26.77 -23.73 -21.87
N ASP A 231 -26.63 -22.61 -22.58
CA ASP A 231 -25.40 -22.23 -23.30
C ASP A 231 -24.27 -21.74 -22.37
N SER A 232 -24.57 -21.50 -21.09
CA SER A 232 -23.60 -21.08 -20.07
C SER A 232 -22.92 -22.23 -19.32
N GLU A 233 -23.45 -23.46 -19.44
CA GLU A 233 -22.93 -24.68 -18.80
C GLU A 233 -21.95 -25.48 -19.68
N GLN A 234 -21.60 -25.01 -20.89
CA GLN A 234 -20.60 -25.63 -21.80
C GLN A 234 -19.33 -24.78 -22.04
#